data_AF-A0A2U9GHV4-F1
#
_entry.id   AF-A0A2U9GHV4-F1
#
_cell.length_a   1.000
_cell.length_b   1.000
_cell.length_c   1.000
_cell.angle_alpha   90.00
_cell.angle_beta   90.00
_cell.angle_gamma   90.00
#
_symmetry.space_group_name_H-M   'P 1'
#
loop_
_entity.id
_entity.type
_entity.pdbx_description
1 polymer ?
#
loop_
_entity_poly.entity_id
_entity_poly.type
_entity_poly.pdbx_seq_one_letter_code
_entity_poly.pdbx_strand_id
1 'polypeptide(L)'
;MILLLFWTFFVFSLSLAKELDQFHYLLSSLSMLCSIYLYDQVSPLKISLRTNICLLLIPSIIFWYIAFVFNGFLCLTPISHEILVSLLFIHTYILIYVFWEYP
;
A
#
# COMPACT_ATOMS: atom_id res chain seq x y z
N MET A 1 6.65 6.81 11.59
CA MET A 1 7.71 5.87 11.14
C MET A 1 7.73 4.57 11.94
N ILE A 2 7.79 4.60 13.28
CA ILE A 2 7.83 3.38 14.11
C ILE A 2 6.65 2.43 13.85
N LEU A 3 5.42 2.95 13.79
CA LEU A 3 4.22 2.17 13.46
C LEU A 3 4.31 1.47 12.10
N LEU A 4 4.83 2.18 11.10
CA LEU A 4 5.02 1.69 9.73
C LEU A 4 6.04 0.55 9.70
N LEU A 5 7.11 0.66 10.50
CA LEU A 5 8.14 -0.36 10.65
C LEU A 5 7.58 -1.62 11.32
N PHE A 6 6.79 -1.46 12.40
CA PHE A 6 6.05 -2.56 13.01
C PHE A 6 5.09 -3.24 12.02
N TRP A 7 4.39 -2.45 11.21
CA TRP A 7 3.49 -2.99 10.19
C TRP A 7 4.24 -3.79 9.11
N THR A 8 5.33 -3.25 8.58
CA THR A 8 6.16 -3.98 7.60
C THR A 8 6.77 -5.25 8.18
N PHE A 9 7.24 -5.21 9.44
CA PHE A 9 7.78 -6.38 10.13
C PHE A 9 6.72 -7.44 10.36
N PHE A 10 5.51 -7.02 10.73
CA PHE A 10 4.36 -7.90 10.91
C PHE A 10 3.97 -8.60 9.60
N VAL A 11 3.84 -7.87 8.50
CA VAL A 11 3.54 -8.43 7.17
C VAL A 11 4.66 -9.38 6.71
N PHE A 12 5.92 -9.01 6.92
CA PHE A 12 7.06 -9.87 6.61
C PHE A 12 7.02 -11.16 7.43
N SER A 13 6.77 -11.07 8.72
CA SER A 13 6.67 -12.24 9.62
C SER A 13 5.54 -13.19 9.21
N LEU A 14 4.37 -12.63 8.84
CA LEU A 14 3.25 -13.42 8.30
C LEU A 14 3.60 -14.09 6.98
N SER A 15 4.35 -13.42 6.09
CA SER A 15 4.74 -13.98 4.80
C SER A 15 5.67 -15.20 4.91
N LEU A 16 6.44 -15.30 6.01
CA LEU A 16 7.31 -16.45 6.28
C LEU A 16 6.57 -17.65 6.84
N ALA A 17 5.38 -17.43 7.42
CA ALA A 17 4.60 -18.45 8.07
C ALA A 17 3.67 -19.14 7.06
N LYS A 18 4.24 -20.06 6.28
CA LYS A 18 3.56 -20.81 5.20
C LYS A 18 2.36 -21.64 5.65
N GLU A 19 2.24 -21.91 6.94
CA GLU A 19 1.18 -22.73 7.54
C GLU A 19 -0.07 -21.91 7.94
N LEU A 20 -0.02 -20.56 7.83
CA LEU A 20 -1.18 -19.74 8.14
C LEU A 20 -2.22 -19.78 7.02
N ASP A 21 -3.38 -20.35 7.33
CA ASP A 21 -4.57 -20.23 6.49
C ASP A 21 -5.07 -18.77 6.39
N GLN A 22 -5.85 -18.51 5.35
CA GLN A 22 -6.43 -17.19 5.06
C GLN A 22 -7.22 -16.60 6.24
N PHE A 23 -7.88 -17.44 7.04
CA PHE A 23 -8.60 -17.00 8.24
C PHE A 23 -7.66 -16.45 9.33
N HIS A 24 -6.53 -17.12 9.57
CA HIS A 24 -5.52 -16.66 10.52
C HIS A 24 -4.91 -15.33 10.06
N TYR A 25 -4.63 -15.21 8.76
CA TYR A 25 -4.15 -13.97 8.17
C TYR A 25 -5.15 -12.80 8.38
N LEU A 26 -6.44 -13.05 8.15
CA LEU A 26 -7.50 -12.07 8.38
C LEU A 26 -7.54 -11.65 9.85
N LEU A 27 -7.53 -12.61 10.77
CA LEU A 27 -7.59 -12.36 12.21
C LEU A 27 -6.38 -11.54 12.69
N SER A 28 -5.17 -11.92 12.26
CA SER A 28 -3.95 -11.17 12.58
C SER A 28 -4.00 -9.76 12.02
N SER A 29 -4.47 -9.58 10.77
CA SER A 29 -4.60 -8.26 10.15
C SER A 29 -5.60 -7.36 10.88
N LEU A 30 -6.74 -7.91 11.30
CA LEU A 30 -7.74 -7.20 12.12
C LEU A 30 -7.20 -6.82 13.49
N SER A 31 -6.45 -7.72 14.14
CA SER A 31 -5.78 -7.44 15.42
C SER A 31 -4.79 -6.28 15.30
N MET A 32 -4.00 -6.26 14.22
CA MET A 32 -3.05 -5.18 13.95
C MET A 32 -3.77 -3.84 13.69
N LEU A 33 -4.86 -3.85 12.91
CA LEU A 33 -5.70 -2.65 12.70
C LEU A 33 -6.30 -2.13 14.01
N CYS A 34 -6.81 -3.02 14.86
CA CYS A 34 -7.32 -2.65 16.18
C CYS A 34 -6.23 -2.02 17.06
N SER A 35 -5.02 -2.58 17.05
CA SER A 35 -3.88 -2.05 17.79
C SER A 35 -3.47 -0.65 17.29
N ILE A 36 -3.49 -0.42 15.97
CA ILE A 36 -3.24 0.89 15.37
C ILE A 36 -4.29 1.89 15.81
N TYR A 37 -5.57 1.51 15.79
CA TYR A 37 -6.67 2.36 16.22
C TYR A 37 -6.55 2.75 17.70
N LEU A 38 -6.30 1.78 18.58
CA LEU A 38 -6.11 2.06 20.01
C LEU A 38 -4.88 2.94 20.26
N TYR A 39 -3.80 2.73 19.50
CA TYR A 39 -2.61 3.57 19.57
C TYR A 39 -2.90 5.03 19.17
N ASP A 40 -3.69 5.23 18.11
CA ASP A 40 -4.10 6.56 17.64
C ASP A 40 -4.91 7.33 18.70
N GLN A 41 -5.75 6.63 19.46
CA GLN A 41 -6.53 7.24 20.57
C GLN A 41 -5.65 7.74 21.72
N VAL A 42 -4.52 7.08 22.00
CA VAL A 42 -3.60 7.45 23.08
C VAL A 42 -2.60 8.52 22.62
N SER A 43 -2.12 8.41 21.39
CA SER A 43 -1.16 9.33 20.79
C SER A 43 -1.55 9.58 19.34
N PRO A 44 -2.23 10.71 19.04
CA PRO A 44 -2.78 10.94 17.72
C PRO A 44 -1.67 10.89 16.67
N LEU A 45 -1.84 9.98 15.71
CA LEU A 45 -0.95 9.78 14.58
C LEU A 45 -1.05 11.01 13.68
N LYS A 46 -0.15 11.97 13.91
CA LYS A 46 0.06 13.09 13.00
C LYS A 46 0.78 12.58 11.75
N ILE A 47 0.02 11.99 10.84
CA ILE A 47 0.53 11.59 9.53
C ILE A 47 0.54 12.84 8.64
N SER A 48 1.71 13.16 8.08
CA SER A 48 1.80 14.26 7.13
C SER A 48 1.01 13.94 5.87
N LEU A 49 0.42 14.96 5.23
CA LEU A 49 -0.27 14.80 3.95
C LEU A 49 0.61 14.07 2.91
N ARG A 50 1.93 14.35 2.91
CA ARG A 50 2.92 13.70 2.04
C ARG A 50 3.00 12.18 2.27
N THR A 51 3.06 11.77 3.54
CA THR A 51 3.11 10.35 3.91
C THR A 51 1.84 9.62 3.50
N ASN A 52 0.67 10.26 3.65
CA ASN A 52 -0.60 9.71 3.17
C ASN A 52 -0.63 9.53 1.65
N ILE A 53 -0.17 10.54 0.90
CA ILE A 53 -0.09 10.46 -0.56
C ILE A 53 0.81 9.29 -0.98
N CYS A 54 1.97 9.11 -0.35
CA CYS A 54 2.86 7.99 -0.63
C CYS A 54 2.25 6.63 -0.29
N LEU A 55 1.57 6.52 0.85
CA LEU A 55 0.90 5.30 1.28
C LEU A 55 -0.24 4.88 0.33
N LEU A 56 -0.85 5.83 -0.38
CA LEU A 56 -1.88 5.55 -1.41
C LEU A 56 -1.28 5.25 -2.78
N LEU A 57 -0.20 5.95 -3.16
CA LEU A 57 0.46 5.82 -4.46
C LEU A 57 1.07 4.44 -4.68
N ILE A 58 1.77 3.89 -3.69
CA ILE A 58 2.48 2.60 -3.85
C ILE A 58 1.50 1.44 -4.09
N PRO A 59 0.44 1.24 -3.28
CA PRO A 59 -0.57 0.22 -3.54
C PRO A 59 -1.28 0.44 -4.87
N SER A 60 -1.58 1.70 -5.24
CA SER A 60 -2.21 2.03 -6.52
C SER A 60 -1.40 1.52 -7.71
N ILE A 61 -0.08 1.76 -7.73
CA ILE A 61 0.81 1.28 -8.80
C ILE A 61 0.81 -0.25 -8.87
N ILE A 62 0.86 -0.93 -7.71
CA ILE A 62 0.83 -2.40 -7.65
C ILE A 62 -0.51 -2.92 -8.20
N PHE A 63 -1.64 -2.31 -7.84
CA PHE A 63 -2.95 -2.70 -8.36
C PHE A 63 -3.06 -2.50 -9.87
N TRP A 64 -2.57 -1.38 -10.41
CA TRP A 64 -2.55 -1.15 -11.85
C TRP A 64 -1.67 -2.16 -12.59
N TYR A 65 -0.53 -2.52 -12.01
CA TYR A 65 0.33 -3.56 -12.57
C TYR A 65 -0.35 -4.94 -12.56
N ILE A 66 -1.00 -5.32 -11.46
CA ILE A 66 -1.79 -6.56 -11.37
C ILE A 66 -2.92 -6.56 -12.40
N ALA A 67 -3.66 -5.45 -12.53
CA ALA A 67 -4.74 -5.30 -13.51
C ALA A 67 -4.24 -5.41 -14.96
N PHE A 68 -3.03 -4.94 -15.24
CA PHE A 68 -2.38 -5.07 -16.54
C PHE A 68 -1.92 -6.51 -16.82
N VAL A 69 -1.18 -7.13 -15.90
CA VAL A 69 -0.61 -8.49 -16.08
C VAL A 69 -1.70 -9.55 -16.08
N PHE A 70 -2.67 -9.45 -15.18
CA PHE A 70 -3.74 -10.43 -14.99
C PHE A 70 -5.05 -10.00 -15.66
N ASN A 71 -4.99 -9.10 -16.65
CA ASN A 71 -6.16 -8.55 -17.33
C ASN A 71 -7.13 -9.64 -17.82
N GLY A 72 -6.58 -10.70 -18.44
CA GLY A 72 -7.37 -11.84 -18.95
C GLY A 72 -7.99 -12.72 -17.87
N PHE A 73 -7.43 -12.76 -16.65
CA PHE A 73 -8.01 -13.47 -15.52
C PHE A 73 -9.07 -12.63 -14.80
N LEU A 74 -8.85 -11.31 -14.71
CA LEU A 74 -9.75 -10.38 -14.03
C LEU A 74 -10.92 -9.91 -14.92
N CYS A 75 -10.94 -10.32 -16.19
CA CYS A 75 -11.94 -9.89 -17.19
C CYS A 75 -12.10 -8.36 -17.27
N LEU A 76 -11.01 -7.62 -17.05
CA LEU A 76 -10.99 -6.17 -17.17
C LEU A 76 -10.88 -5.77 -18.64
N THR A 77 -11.22 -4.54 -18.97
CA THR A 77 -10.90 -4.02 -20.32
C THR A 77 -9.38 -4.02 -20.51
N PRO A 78 -8.86 -4.46 -21.67
CA PRO A 78 -7.43 -4.48 -21.94
C PRO A 78 -6.84 -3.08 -21.76
N ILE A 79 -5.95 -2.94 -20.78
CA ILE A 79 -5.20 -1.70 -20.58
C ILE A 79 -4.03 -1.75 -21.57
N SER A 80 -3.94 -0.76 -22.46
CA SER A 80 -2.79 -0.67 -23.36
C SER A 80 -1.51 -0.34 -22.59
N HIS A 81 -0.37 -0.78 -23.10
CA HIS A 81 0.93 -0.46 -22.51
C HIS A 81 1.15 1.06 -22.41
N GLU A 82 0.65 1.84 -23.38
CA GLU A 82 0.73 3.30 -23.38
C GLU A 82 -0.04 3.92 -22.20
N ILE A 83 -1.23 3.39 -21.88
CA ILE A 83 -2.02 3.85 -20.74
C ILE A 83 -1.31 3.51 -19.43
N LEU A 84 -0.72 2.32 -19.30
CA LEU A 84 0.05 1.96 -18.11
C LEU A 84 1.26 2.89 -17.92
N VAL A 85 2.02 3.15 -18.99
CA VAL A 85 3.20 4.02 -18.95
C VAL A 85 2.82 5.45 -18.61
N SER A 86 1.75 5.99 -19.20
CA SER A 86 1.27 7.34 -18.88
C SER A 86 0.77 7.45 -17.43
N LEU A 87 0.07 6.44 -16.91
CA LEU A 87 -0.28 6.37 -15.49
C LEU A 87 0.97 6.37 -14.61
N LEU A 88 1.98 5.56 -14.92
CA LEU A 88 3.25 5.56 -14.19
C LEU A 88 3.92 6.93 -14.21
N PHE A 89 3.97 7.61 -15.35
CA PHE A 89 4.50 8.98 -15.44
C PHE A 89 3.74 9.97 -14.57
N ILE A 90 2.40 9.90 -14.53
CA ILE A 90 1.58 10.74 -13.65
C ILE A 90 1.93 10.45 -12.19
N HIS A 91 2.05 9.18 -11.81
CA HIS A 91 2.40 8.78 -10.44
C HIS A 91 3.82 9.27 -10.08
N THR A 92 4.79 9.14 -10.98
CA THR A 92 6.16 9.65 -10.80
C THR A 92 6.17 11.17 -10.67
N TYR A 93 5.41 11.90 -11.49
CA TYR A 93 5.30 13.35 -11.39
C TYR A 93 4.73 13.79 -10.04
N ILE A 94 3.67 13.14 -9.55
CA ILE A 94 3.07 13.43 -8.24
C ILE A 94 4.08 13.16 -7.13
N LEU A 95 4.83 12.04 -7.20
CA LEU A 95 5.90 11.74 -6.23
C LEU A 95 6.96 12.84 -6.23
N ILE A 96 7.49 13.20 -7.41
CA ILE A 96 8.50 14.26 -7.51
C ILE A 96 7.94 15.56 -6.95
N TYR A 97 6.74 15.98 -7.34
CA TYR A 97 6.11 17.21 -6.85
C TYR A 97 5.99 17.23 -5.31
N VAL A 98 5.54 16.14 -4.72
CA VAL A 98 5.34 16.01 -3.26
C VAL A 98 6.67 16.02 -2.50
N PHE A 99 7.73 15.45 -3.07
CA PHE A 99 9.06 15.38 -2.43
C PHE A 99 9.97 16.56 -2.77
N TRP A 100 9.72 17.30 -3.86
CA TRP A 100 10.55 18.42 -4.31
C TRP A 100 10.32 19.69 -3.49
N GLU A 101 9.13 19.90 -2.94
CA GLU A 101 8.77 21.16 -2.28
C GLU A 101 9.48 21.43 -0.94
N TYR A 102 10.34 20.55 -0.37
CA TYR A 102 11.31 20.92 0.70
C TYR A 102 12.39 19.80 0.85
N PRO A 103 13.70 20.13 0.95
CA PRO A 103 14.75 19.17 1.33
C PRO A 103 14.57 18.60 2.75
#